data_AF-A0A521V931-F1
#
_entry.id   AF-A0A521V931-F1
#
_cell.length_a   1.000
_cell.length_b   1.000
_cell.length_c   1.000
_cell.angle_alpha   90.00
_cell.angle_beta   90.00
_cell.angle_gamma   90.00
#
_symmetry.space_group_name_H-M   'P 1'
#
loop_
_entity.id
_entity.type
_entity.pdbx_description
1 polymer ?
#
loop_
_entity_poly.entity_id
_entity_poly.type
_entity_poly.pdbx_seq_one_letter_code
_entity_poly.pdbx_strand_id
1 'polypeptide(L)' 'MAEEVRAPLAGNIWQVLVEVGAKVEEDDELVVIEALKMENPV' A
#
# COMPACT_ATOMS: atom_id res chain seq x y z
N MET A 1 5.06 6.82 17.13
CA MET A 1 4.09 5.72 17.32
C MET A 1 3.99 5.00 16.00
N ALA A 2 3.91 3.68 15.97
CA ALA A 2 3.69 2.94 14.73
C ALA A 2 2.18 2.92 14.46
N GLU A 3 1.79 3.23 13.23
CA GLU A 3 0.39 3.19 12.78
C GLU A 3 0.18 1.95 11.90
N GLU A 4 -0.91 1.20 12.14
CA GLU A 4 -1.26 0.05 11.33
C GLU A 4 -2.15 0.50 10.16
N VAL A 5 -1.61 0.48 8.94
CA VAL A 5 -2.41 0.64 7.71
C VAL A 5 -2.97 -0.72 7.32
N ARG A 6 -4.31 -0.84 7.33
CA ARG A 6 -5.00 -2.09 6.96
C ARG A 6 -5.36 -2.07 5.48
N ALA A 7 -5.20 -3.20 4.81
CA ALA A 7 -5.60 -3.35 3.42
C ALA A 7 -7.12 -3.08 3.27
N PRO A 8 -7.54 -2.19 2.35
CA PRO A 8 -8.96 -1.84 2.18
C PRO A 8 -9.77 -2.90 1.43
N LEU A 9 -9.09 -3.82 0.72
CA LEU A 9 -9.70 -4.92 -0.01
C LEU A 9 -8.79 -6.15 -0.02
N ALA A 10 -9.36 -7.31 -0.36
CA ALA A 10 -8.60 -8.53 -0.62
C ALA A 10 -7.98 -8.49 -2.02
N GLY A 11 -6.72 -8.89 -2.13
CA GLY A 11 -5.97 -8.94 -3.38
C GLY A 11 -4.54 -9.41 -3.16
N ASN A 12 -3.70 -9.27 -4.19
CA ASN A 12 -2.28 -9.58 -4.14
C ASN A 12 -1.46 -8.28 -4.08
N ILE A 13 -0.34 -8.26 -3.37
CA ILE A 13 0.60 -7.13 -3.47
C ILE A 13 1.28 -7.21 -4.84
N TRP A 14 1.01 -6.22 -5.70
CA TRP A 14 1.67 -6.07 -6.99
C TRP A 14 3.01 -5.37 -6.82
N GLN A 15 3.00 -4.17 -6.21
CA GLN A 15 4.19 -3.35 -6.03
C GLN A 15 4.29 -2.82 -4.61
N VAL A 16 5.51 -2.61 -4.16
CA VAL A 16 5.82 -1.88 -2.93
C VAL A 16 6.57 -0.63 -3.35
N LEU A 17 6.03 0.53 -3.00
CA LEU A 17 6.50 1.85 -3.46
C LEU A 17 7.44 2.52 -2.43
N VAL A 18 7.56 1.93 -1.24
CA VAL A 18 8.35 2.45 -0.13
C VAL A 18 9.37 1.44 0.39
N GLU A 19 10.41 1.95 1.06
CA GLU A 19 11.43 1.14 1.70
C GLU A 19 11.36 1.26 3.23
N VAL A 20 11.95 0.30 3.93
CA VAL A 20 11.99 0.32 5.41
C VAL A 20 12.76 1.55 5.88
N GLY A 21 12.12 2.35 6.74
CA GLY A 21 12.70 3.58 7.27
C GLY A 21 12.45 4.82 6.40
N ALA A 22 11.77 4.69 5.27
CA ALA A 22 11.25 5.82 4.53
C ALA A 22 10.30 6.66 5.41
N LYS A 23 10.37 7.99 5.26
CA LYS A 23 9.36 8.89 5.81
C LYS A 23 8.17 8.90 4.86
N VAL A 24 6.97 8.84 5.42
CA VAL A 24 5.69 8.87 4.69
C VAL A 24 4.80 9.94 5.29
N GLU A 25 3.94 10.54 4.47
CA GLU A 25 2.96 11.56 4.84
C GLU A 25 1.53 11.05 4.57
N GLU A 26 0.53 11.83 4.96
CA GLU A 26 -0.86 11.55 4.60
C GLU A 26 -1.00 11.58 3.07
N ASP A 27 -1.84 10.69 2.54
CA ASP A 27 -2.07 10.49 1.10
C ASP A 27 -0.90 9.88 0.28
N ASP A 28 0.20 9.47 0.94
CA ASP A 28 1.27 8.72 0.26
C ASP A 28 0.83 7.29 -0.10
N GLU A 29 1.06 6.89 -1.35
CA GLU A 29 0.86 5.52 -1.82
C GLU A 29 2.03 4.64 -1.38
N LEU A 30 1.75 3.59 -0.60
CA LEU A 30 2.74 2.69 -0.02
C LEU A 30 2.90 1.42 -0.86
N VAL A 31 1.79 0.89 -1.36
CA VAL A 31 1.76 -0.36 -2.14
C VAL A 31 0.69 -0.28 -3.23
N VAL A 32 0.81 -1.14 -4.23
CA VAL A 32 -0.24 -1.37 -5.22
C VAL A 32 -0.81 -2.76 -5.00
N ILE A 33 -2.12 -2.85 -4.80
CA ILE A 33 -2.83 -4.12 -4.70
C ILE A 33 -3.45 -4.46 -6.06
N GLU A 34 -3.21 -5.69 -6.53
CA GLU A 34 -3.93 -6.29 -7.65
C GLU A 34 -5.15 -7.04 -7.14
N ALA A 35 -6.34 -6.66 -7.64
CA ALA A 35 -7.57 -7.37 -7.36
C ALA A 35 -8.41 -7.48 -8.63
N LEU A 36 -8.76 -8.71 -9.01
CA LEU A 36 -9.61 -8.99 -10.17
C LEU A 36 -9.09 -8.33 -11.47
N LYS A 37 -7.76 -8.30 -11.67
CA LYS A 37 -7.06 -7.65 -12.80
C LYS A 37 -7.13 -6.12 -12.81
N MET A 38 -7.44 -5.50 -11.68
CA MET A 38 -7.40 -4.05 -11.49
C MET A 38 -6.32 -3.68 -10.46
N GLU A 39 -5.69 -2.52 -10.65
CA GLU A 39 -4.64 -1.97 -9.80
C GLU A 39 -5.21 -0.91 -8.85
N ASN A 40 -4.94 -1.08 -7.56
CA ASN A 40 -5.47 -0.23 -6.50
C ASN A 40 -4.31 0.28 -5.62
N PRO A 41 -3.91 1.55 -5.73
CA PRO A 41 -2.94 2.15 -4.83
C PRO A 41 -3.48 2.23 -3.39
N VAL A 42 -2.61 1.97 -2.43
CA VAL A 42 -2.89 1.96 -0.99
C VAL A 42 -1.74 2.60 -0.24
#